data_AF-A0A970JEF9-F1
#
_entry.id   AF-A0A970JEF9-F1
#
_cell.length_a   1.000
_cell.length_b   1.000
_cell.length_c   1.000
_cell.angle_alpha   90.00
_cell.angle_beta   90.00
_cell.angle_gamma   90.00
#
_symmetry.space_group_name_H-M   'P 1'
#
loop_
_entity.id
_entity.type
_entity.pdbx_description
1 polymer ?
#
loop_
_entity_poly.entity_id
_entity_poly.type
_entity_poly.pdbx_seq_one_letter_code
_entity_poly.pdbx_strand_id
1 'polypeptide(L)'
;MGLHKPIAYLNKLIKQNLIIVDGLNGDLNFEEGGNPVQMNRIIAGKDPVLIDTYAAYLLGYSVEEIPYITMAEEIGVGITDLESAEIIELNKDMGLSKIAPSRRVQQLARYIVEDSACSACYGSLIYALERLADKGLLNKLKEKLYIGQGYKNKQYDGIGIGSCTAGFNKHVKGCPTKARDIVAFLQSLITENK
;
A
#
# COMPACT_ATOMS: atom_id res chain seq x y z
N MET A 1 -14.33 -24.60 -12.90
CA MET A 1 -13.10 -23.77 -12.97
C MET A 1 -13.32 -22.60 -12.02
N GLY A 2 -12.47 -22.40 -11.01
CA GLY A 2 -12.55 -21.20 -10.16
C GLY A 2 -12.13 -19.94 -10.93
N LEU A 3 -12.24 -18.76 -10.32
CA LEU A 3 -12.00 -17.45 -10.96
C LEU A 3 -10.53 -17.23 -11.40
N HIS A 4 -9.57 -17.64 -10.58
CA HIS A 4 -8.15 -17.30 -10.78
C HIS A 4 -7.52 -17.93 -12.04
N LYS A 5 -7.82 -19.21 -12.31
CA LYS A 5 -7.21 -19.94 -13.43
C LYS A 5 -7.59 -19.32 -14.80
N PRO A 6 -8.87 -19.05 -15.12
CA PRO A 6 -9.25 -18.30 -16.32
C PRO A 6 -8.49 -16.97 -16.48
N ILE A 7 -8.33 -16.18 -15.41
CA ILE A 7 -7.63 -14.88 -15.46
C ILE A 7 -6.16 -15.07 -15.87
N ALA A 8 -5.45 -16.01 -15.25
CA ALA A 8 -4.04 -16.28 -15.57
C ALA A 8 -3.87 -16.74 -17.03
N TYR A 9 -4.66 -17.70 -17.48
CA TYR A 9 -4.56 -18.21 -18.86
C TYR A 9 -5.01 -17.19 -19.91
N LEU A 10 -5.97 -16.32 -19.59
CA LEU A 10 -6.35 -15.23 -20.48
C LEU A 10 -5.18 -14.26 -20.72
N ASN A 11 -4.43 -13.90 -19.68
CA ASN A 11 -3.20 -13.10 -19.81
C ASN A 11 -2.05 -13.83 -20.53
N LYS A 12 -2.10 -15.16 -20.58
CA LYS A 12 -1.17 -15.94 -21.41
C LYS A 12 -1.52 -15.81 -22.90
N LEU A 13 -2.81 -15.89 -23.22
CA LEU A 13 -3.33 -15.88 -24.60
C LEU A 13 -3.34 -14.47 -25.21
N ILE A 14 -3.76 -13.46 -24.46
CA ILE A 14 -3.85 -12.07 -24.91
C ILE A 14 -2.67 -11.29 -24.35
N LYS A 15 -1.86 -10.69 -25.24
CA LYS A 15 -0.68 -9.92 -24.87
C LYS A 15 -0.96 -8.42 -24.93
N GLN A 16 -0.78 -7.74 -23.81
CA GLN A 16 -0.88 -6.30 -23.69
C GLN A 16 0.47 -5.66 -23.97
N ASN A 17 0.49 -4.53 -24.68
CA ASN A 17 1.71 -3.76 -24.94
C ASN A 17 1.95 -2.65 -23.93
N LEU A 18 0.89 -2.17 -23.29
CA LEU A 18 0.90 -1.14 -22.26
C LEU A 18 -0.33 -1.36 -21.36
N ILE A 19 -0.10 -1.34 -20.06
CA ILE A 19 -1.12 -1.41 -19.03
C ILE A 19 -1.05 -0.11 -18.26
N ILE A 20 -2.22 0.51 -18.04
CA ILE A 20 -2.37 1.70 -17.21
C ILE A 20 -3.41 1.37 -16.15
N VAL A 21 -3.04 1.56 -14.88
CA VAL A 21 -3.91 1.35 -13.73
C VAL A 21 -4.21 2.70 -13.11
N ASP A 22 -5.50 2.97 -12.94
CA ASP A 22 -5.98 4.09 -12.14
C ASP A 22 -5.84 3.71 -10.65
N GLY A 23 -5.02 4.48 -9.94
CA GLY A 23 -4.84 4.41 -8.48
C GLY A 23 -5.19 5.75 -7.85
N LEU A 24 -6.17 6.49 -8.37
CA LEU A 24 -6.62 7.75 -7.81
C LEU A 24 -7.33 7.52 -6.47
N ASN A 25 -8.29 6.60 -6.44
CA ASN A 25 -9.06 6.24 -5.26
C ASN A 25 -9.22 4.72 -5.20
N GLY A 26 -8.52 4.07 -4.28
CA GLY A 26 -8.78 2.67 -4.00
C GLY A 26 -9.86 2.52 -2.93
N ASP A 27 -10.44 1.33 -2.83
CA ASP A 27 -11.29 0.95 -1.69
C ASP A 27 -10.53 0.00 -0.75
N LEU A 28 -10.85 0.01 0.54
CA LEU A 28 -10.21 -0.84 1.54
C LEU A 28 -10.56 -2.31 1.42
N ASN A 29 -11.81 -2.63 1.05
CA ASN A 29 -12.35 -3.97 1.22
C ASN A 29 -13.36 -4.42 0.17
N PHE A 30 -13.89 -3.54 -0.68
CA PHE A 30 -14.91 -3.95 -1.64
C PHE A 30 -14.78 -3.26 -3.00
N GLU A 31 -14.89 -4.03 -4.08
CA GLU A 31 -14.77 -3.55 -5.46
C GLU A 31 -15.87 -2.56 -5.88
N GLU A 32 -17.08 -2.68 -5.31
CA GLU A 32 -18.17 -1.73 -5.56
C GLU A 32 -18.07 -0.48 -4.67
N GLY A 33 -17.06 -0.44 -3.78
CA GLY A 33 -16.74 0.68 -2.93
C GLY A 33 -17.37 0.66 -1.53
N GLY A 34 -17.27 1.80 -0.85
CA GLY A 34 -17.84 2.06 0.49
C GLY A 34 -16.85 2.67 1.47
N ASN A 35 -15.55 2.48 1.23
CA ASN A 35 -14.44 2.97 2.03
C ASN A 35 -13.34 3.56 1.13
N PRO A 36 -13.63 4.62 0.34
CA PRO A 36 -12.66 5.19 -0.57
C PRO A 36 -11.47 5.80 0.16
N VAL A 37 -10.28 5.51 -0.34
CA VAL A 37 -8.98 6.02 0.12
C VAL A 37 -8.28 6.66 -1.06
N GLN A 38 -8.13 7.98 -0.98
CA GLN A 38 -7.46 8.75 -2.03
C GLN A 38 -5.95 8.49 -2.01
N MET A 39 -5.39 8.11 -3.16
CA MET A 39 -3.95 7.87 -3.35
C MET A 39 -3.34 8.79 -4.43
N ASN A 40 -4.13 9.27 -5.40
CA ASN A 40 -3.70 10.14 -6.50
C ASN A 40 -2.51 9.60 -7.31
N ARG A 41 -2.60 8.33 -7.75
CA ARG A 41 -1.54 7.68 -8.52
C ARG A 41 -2.08 7.16 -9.85
N ILE A 42 -1.20 7.13 -10.84
CA ILE A 42 -1.38 6.36 -12.06
C ILE A 42 -0.16 5.43 -12.14
N ILE A 43 -0.40 4.16 -12.44
CA ILE A 43 0.66 3.17 -12.61
C ILE A 43 0.65 2.79 -14.09
N ALA A 44 1.82 2.73 -14.71
CA ALA A 44 1.95 2.33 -16.11
C ALA A 44 3.11 1.35 -16.27
N GLY A 45 2.92 0.31 -17.07
CA GLY A 45 3.96 -0.67 -17.35
C GLY A 45 3.57 -1.64 -18.47
N LYS A 46 4.47 -2.58 -18.76
CA LYS A 46 4.31 -3.52 -19.88
C LYS A 46 4.15 -4.97 -19.44
N ASP A 47 4.60 -5.30 -18.24
CA ASP A 47 4.42 -6.62 -17.65
C ASP A 47 3.13 -6.60 -16.80
N PRO A 48 2.09 -7.37 -17.18
CA PRO A 48 0.82 -7.41 -16.45
C PRO A 48 0.96 -8.03 -15.06
N VAL A 49 1.81 -9.04 -14.88
CA VAL A 49 2.01 -9.71 -13.59
C VAL A 49 2.73 -8.75 -12.64
N LEU A 50 3.74 -8.04 -13.13
CA LEU A 50 4.49 -7.08 -12.33
C LEU A 50 3.63 -5.88 -11.91
N ILE A 51 2.75 -5.41 -12.79
CA ILE A 51 1.80 -4.33 -12.50
C ILE A 51 0.82 -4.75 -11.40
N ASP A 52 0.21 -5.92 -11.52
CA ASP A 52 -0.73 -6.43 -10.52
C ASP A 52 -0.02 -6.71 -9.20
N THR A 53 1.21 -7.23 -9.26
CA THR A 53 2.06 -7.43 -8.07
C THR A 53 2.37 -6.12 -7.38
N TYR A 54 2.74 -5.09 -8.14
CA TYR A 54 2.99 -3.77 -7.58
C TYR A 54 1.73 -3.17 -6.97
N ALA A 55 0.57 -3.29 -7.64
CA ALA A 55 -0.71 -2.83 -7.11
C ALA A 55 -1.07 -3.54 -5.81
N ALA A 56 -0.96 -4.87 -5.75
CA ALA A 56 -1.17 -5.66 -4.54
C ALA A 56 -0.28 -5.18 -3.38
N TYR A 57 0.99 -4.92 -3.68
CA TYR A 57 1.97 -4.43 -2.71
C TYR A 57 1.63 -3.03 -2.18
N LEU A 58 1.12 -2.14 -3.05
CA LEU A 58 0.62 -0.82 -2.66
C LEU A 58 -0.62 -0.88 -1.76
N LEU A 59 -1.47 -1.89 -1.95
CA LEU A 59 -2.66 -2.16 -1.12
C LEU A 59 -2.35 -2.98 0.13
N GLY A 60 -1.11 -3.45 0.28
CA GLY A 60 -0.60 -4.16 1.46
C GLY A 60 -0.84 -5.67 1.46
N TYR A 61 -1.20 -6.24 0.32
CA TYR A 61 -1.31 -7.69 0.13
C TYR A 61 0.04 -8.30 -0.25
N SER A 62 0.23 -9.57 0.07
CA SER A 62 1.24 -10.42 -0.55
C SER A 62 0.68 -11.08 -1.82
N VAL A 63 1.56 -11.51 -2.72
CA VAL A 63 1.15 -12.13 -3.99
C VAL A 63 0.42 -13.46 -3.76
N GLU A 64 0.74 -14.16 -2.68
CA GLU A 64 0.10 -15.42 -2.30
C GLU A 64 -1.36 -15.22 -1.85
N GLU A 65 -1.72 -14.02 -1.40
CA GLU A 65 -3.11 -13.66 -1.07
C GLU A 65 -3.96 -13.46 -2.33
N ILE A 66 -3.35 -13.38 -3.53
CA ILE A 66 -4.03 -13.17 -4.81
C ILE A 66 -3.63 -14.30 -5.79
N PRO A 67 -4.26 -15.48 -5.72
CA PRO A 67 -3.77 -16.71 -6.34
C PRO A 67 -3.55 -16.67 -7.86
N TYR A 68 -4.20 -15.76 -8.59
CA TYR A 68 -3.98 -15.70 -10.05
C TYR A 68 -2.62 -15.09 -10.40
N ILE A 69 -2.04 -14.25 -9.55
CA ILE A 69 -0.76 -13.58 -9.80
C ILE A 69 0.35 -14.62 -9.84
N THR A 70 0.42 -15.49 -8.83
CA THR A 70 1.40 -16.59 -8.76
C THR A 70 1.19 -17.59 -9.90
N MET A 71 -0.07 -17.96 -10.21
CA MET A 71 -0.36 -18.82 -11.37
C MET A 71 0.10 -18.20 -12.70
N ALA A 72 -0.04 -16.88 -12.87
CA ALA A 72 0.35 -16.18 -14.09
C ALA A 72 1.88 -16.12 -14.24
N GLU A 73 2.60 -15.93 -13.14
CA GLU A 73 4.06 -16.04 -13.12
C GLU A 73 4.52 -17.46 -13.47
N GLU A 74 3.95 -18.49 -12.84
CA GLU A 74 4.31 -19.90 -13.06
C GLU A 74 4.17 -20.33 -14.53
N ILE A 75 3.14 -19.83 -15.22
CA ILE A 75 2.94 -20.13 -16.65
C ILE A 75 3.72 -19.16 -17.57
N GLY A 76 4.55 -18.27 -17.02
CA GLY A 76 5.41 -17.35 -17.76
C GLY A 76 4.64 -16.24 -18.49
N VAL A 77 3.68 -15.60 -17.82
CA VAL A 77 3.04 -14.36 -18.32
C VAL A 77 3.94 -13.16 -18.04
N GLY A 78 4.57 -13.11 -16.87
CA GLY A 78 5.38 -12.01 -16.37
C GLY A 78 6.03 -12.40 -15.04
N ILE A 79 6.54 -11.42 -14.29
CA ILE A 79 7.27 -11.65 -13.03
C ILE A 79 6.61 -10.97 -11.82
N THR A 80 6.80 -11.54 -10.63
CA THR A 80 6.39 -10.94 -9.35
C THR A 80 7.53 -10.26 -8.60
N ASP A 81 8.77 -10.40 -9.08
CA ASP A 81 9.95 -9.84 -8.45
C ASP A 81 9.99 -8.31 -8.58
N LEU A 82 9.59 -7.62 -7.52
CA LEU A 82 9.65 -6.16 -7.40
C LEU A 82 11.04 -5.64 -7.07
N GLU A 83 11.97 -6.47 -6.61
CA GLU A 83 13.33 -6.04 -6.25
C GLU A 83 14.21 -5.85 -7.48
N SER A 84 14.05 -6.71 -8.49
CA SER A 84 14.73 -6.55 -9.78
C SER A 84 14.01 -5.62 -10.76
N ALA A 85 12.79 -5.19 -10.43
CA ALA A 85 12.00 -4.30 -11.27
C ALA A 85 12.50 -2.84 -11.25
N GLU A 86 12.58 -2.23 -12.43
CA GLU A 86 12.80 -0.78 -12.54
C GLU A 86 11.50 -0.01 -12.27
N ILE A 87 11.38 0.53 -11.07
CA ILE A 87 10.22 1.32 -10.65
C ILE A 87 10.62 2.79 -10.55
N ILE A 88 10.12 3.61 -11.47
CA ILE A 88 10.37 5.04 -11.52
C ILE A 88 9.15 5.78 -10.99
N GLU A 89 9.30 6.42 -9.83
CA GLU A 89 8.24 7.26 -9.24
C GLU A 89 8.40 8.71 -9.73
N LEU A 90 7.41 9.16 -10.49
CA LEU A 90 7.36 10.51 -11.06
C LEU A 90 6.31 11.36 -10.35
N ASN A 91 6.65 12.63 -10.17
CA ASN A 91 5.82 13.64 -9.50
C ASN A 91 5.55 13.29 -8.02
N LYS A 92 5.27 14.31 -7.22
CA LYS A 92 4.83 14.13 -5.83
C LYS A 92 3.54 14.87 -5.66
N ASP A 93 2.53 14.16 -5.17
CA ASP A 93 1.31 14.84 -4.77
C ASP A 93 1.60 15.73 -3.55
N MET A 94 1.18 16.99 -3.63
CA MET A 94 1.20 17.95 -2.53
C MET A 94 -0.22 18.38 -2.13
N GLY A 95 -1.24 17.74 -2.70
CA GLY A 95 -2.64 18.05 -2.47
C GLY A 95 -3.17 17.52 -1.14
N LEU A 96 -4.11 18.27 -0.57
CA LEU A 96 -4.97 17.81 0.52
C LEU A 96 -5.97 16.78 -0.01
N SER A 97 -6.36 15.82 0.85
CA SER A 97 -7.46 14.90 0.53
C SER A 97 -8.74 15.68 0.21
N LYS A 98 -9.39 15.33 -0.90
CA LYS A 98 -10.63 15.96 -1.38
C LYS A 98 -11.86 15.12 -1.09
N ILE A 99 -11.68 13.94 -0.49
CA ILE A 99 -12.76 12.97 -0.26
C ILE A 99 -13.08 12.91 1.23
N ALA A 100 -14.37 12.96 1.55
CA ALA A 100 -14.84 12.75 2.91
C ALA A 100 -14.56 11.30 3.34
N PRO A 101 -13.82 11.06 4.44
CA PRO A 101 -13.44 9.72 4.84
C PRO A 101 -14.66 8.93 5.34
N SER A 102 -14.76 7.66 4.93
CA SER A 102 -15.80 6.76 5.44
C SER A 102 -15.64 6.50 6.95
N ARG A 103 -16.66 5.91 7.58
CA ARG A 103 -16.57 5.51 9.00
C ARG A 103 -15.38 4.59 9.28
N ARG A 104 -15.07 3.67 8.36
CA ARG A 104 -13.94 2.75 8.53
C ARG A 104 -12.61 3.50 8.45
N VAL A 105 -12.45 4.35 7.44
CA VAL A 105 -11.25 5.19 7.29
C VAL A 105 -11.05 6.07 8.54
N GLN A 106 -12.12 6.68 9.06
CA GLN A 106 -12.07 7.47 10.30
C GLN A 106 -11.64 6.63 11.52
N GLN A 107 -12.05 5.35 11.61
CA GLN A 107 -11.63 4.47 12.70
C GLN A 107 -10.13 4.17 12.65
N LEU A 108 -9.59 3.88 11.45
CA LEU A 108 -8.17 3.65 11.25
C LEU A 108 -7.35 4.92 11.47
N ALA A 109 -7.85 6.07 11.01
CA ALA A 109 -7.21 7.36 11.17
C ALA A 109 -7.00 7.75 12.65
N ARG A 110 -7.75 7.17 13.59
CA ARG A 110 -7.52 7.38 15.03
C ARG A 110 -6.11 6.96 15.47
N TYR A 111 -5.46 6.04 14.77
CA TYR A 111 -4.09 5.61 15.09
C TYR A 111 -3.02 6.58 14.57
N ILE A 112 -3.42 7.58 13.76
CA ILE A 112 -2.51 8.42 13.00
C ILE A 112 -2.46 9.82 13.61
N VAL A 113 -1.26 10.37 13.73
CA VAL A 113 -1.00 11.79 13.94
C VAL A 113 -0.38 12.33 12.65
N GLU A 114 -1.17 13.10 11.92
CA GLU A 114 -0.82 13.60 10.60
C GLU A 114 -0.40 15.06 10.66
N ASP A 115 0.66 15.42 9.92
CA ASP A 115 1.09 16.80 9.70
C ASP A 115 1.66 16.96 8.28
N SER A 116 0.80 17.41 7.36
CA SER A 116 1.11 17.69 5.96
C SER A 116 1.60 16.45 5.18
N ALA A 117 0.89 15.34 5.30
CA ALA A 117 1.13 14.11 4.53
C ALA A 117 0.53 14.19 3.12
N CYS A 118 1.25 13.65 2.13
CA CYS A 118 0.68 13.47 0.78
C CYS A 118 -0.33 12.32 0.76
N SER A 119 -1.28 12.37 -0.18
CA SER A 119 -2.33 11.34 -0.34
C SER A 119 -1.77 9.94 -0.45
N ALA A 120 -0.70 9.74 -1.23
CA ALA A 120 -0.12 8.42 -1.46
C ALA A 120 0.45 7.81 -0.17
N CYS A 121 1.19 8.58 0.63
CA CYS A 121 1.71 8.12 1.92
C CYS A 121 0.57 7.85 2.92
N TYR A 122 -0.39 8.76 3.01
CA TYR A 122 -1.53 8.61 3.92
C TYR A 122 -2.39 7.41 3.55
N GLY A 123 -2.70 7.25 2.27
CA GLY A 123 -3.44 6.12 1.74
C GLY A 123 -2.75 4.78 2.01
N SER A 124 -1.44 4.68 1.72
CA SER A 124 -0.65 3.48 2.06
C SER A 124 -0.73 3.13 3.55
N LEU A 125 -0.69 4.13 4.43
CA LEU A 125 -0.80 3.89 5.88
C LEU A 125 -2.20 3.40 6.26
N ILE A 126 -3.26 3.97 5.69
CA ILE A 126 -4.64 3.52 5.90
C ILE A 126 -4.82 2.07 5.43
N TYR A 127 -4.30 1.72 4.25
CA TYR A 127 -4.29 0.32 3.78
C TYR A 127 -3.55 -0.61 4.73
N ALA A 128 -2.36 -0.21 5.19
CA ALA A 128 -1.58 -1.02 6.12
C ALA A 128 -2.31 -1.27 7.45
N LEU A 129 -2.99 -0.25 7.98
CA LEU A 129 -3.81 -0.38 9.18
C LEU A 129 -5.00 -1.32 8.96
N GLU A 130 -5.63 -1.29 7.78
CA GLU A 130 -6.69 -2.25 7.43
C GLU A 130 -6.15 -3.69 7.39
N ARG A 131 -5.01 -3.92 6.72
CA ARG A 131 -4.38 -5.24 6.68
C ARG A 131 -4.00 -5.74 8.08
N LEU A 132 -3.58 -4.86 9.00
CA LEU A 132 -3.36 -5.21 10.40
C LEU A 132 -4.67 -5.55 11.14
N ALA A 133 -5.77 -4.88 10.80
CA ALA A 133 -7.08 -5.15 11.37
C ALA A 133 -7.58 -6.53 10.95
N ASP A 134 -7.45 -6.88 9.67
CA ASP A 134 -7.81 -8.20 9.13
C ASP A 134 -7.03 -9.33 9.80
N LYS A 135 -5.77 -9.06 10.18
CA LYS A 135 -4.92 -10.00 10.94
C LYS A 135 -5.20 -10.02 12.45
N GLY A 136 -6.15 -9.23 12.94
CA GLY A 136 -6.47 -9.11 14.37
C GLY A 136 -5.36 -8.45 15.21
N LEU A 137 -4.47 -7.69 14.56
CA LEU A 137 -3.29 -7.08 15.19
C LEU A 137 -3.46 -5.59 15.48
N LEU A 138 -4.42 -4.90 14.84
CA LEU A 138 -4.61 -3.45 15.00
C LEU A 138 -4.75 -3.03 16.47
N ASN A 139 -5.50 -3.78 17.29
CA ASN A 139 -5.73 -3.47 18.70
C ASN A 139 -4.47 -3.63 19.58
N LYS A 140 -3.40 -4.23 19.06
CA LYS A 140 -2.11 -4.37 19.76
C LYS A 140 -1.19 -3.17 19.56
N LEU A 141 -1.52 -2.25 18.65
CA LEU A 141 -0.82 -0.98 18.51
C LEU A 141 -1.13 -0.07 19.71
N LYS A 142 -0.13 0.12 20.57
CA LYS A 142 -0.22 0.98 21.76
C LYS A 142 0.16 2.44 21.46
N GLU A 143 1.12 2.64 20.55
CA GLU A 143 1.65 3.94 20.17
C GLU A 143 0.91 4.51 18.94
N LYS A 144 0.90 5.84 18.81
CA LYS A 144 0.40 6.51 17.60
C LYS A 144 1.45 6.46 16.49
N LEU A 145 0.98 6.54 15.25
CA LEU A 145 1.79 6.56 14.04
C LEU A 145 1.86 7.98 13.49
N TYR A 146 3.06 8.48 13.27
CA TYR A 146 3.31 9.84 12.82
C TYR A 146 3.63 9.84 11.32
N ILE A 147 3.02 10.75 10.57
CA ILE A 147 3.20 10.83 9.13
C ILE A 147 3.09 12.26 8.62
N GLY A 148 3.94 12.61 7.66
CA GLY A 148 3.81 13.86 6.91
C GLY A 148 5.05 14.75 6.96
N GLN A 149 5.04 15.76 6.10
CA GLN A 149 6.21 16.61 5.84
C GLN A 149 6.52 17.57 6.99
N GLY A 150 5.54 17.89 7.84
CA GLY A 150 5.76 18.73 9.01
C GLY A 150 6.71 18.12 10.04
N TYR A 151 7.01 16.82 9.93
CA TYR A 151 7.99 16.12 10.76
C TYR A 151 9.42 16.12 10.20
N LYS A 152 9.66 16.64 8.99
CA LYS A 152 11.00 16.67 8.40
C LYS A 152 11.98 17.43 9.29
N ASN A 153 13.18 16.86 9.47
CA ASN A 153 14.27 17.42 10.27
C ASN A 153 13.92 17.65 11.75
N LYS A 154 12.89 16.98 12.27
CA LYS A 154 12.53 17.00 13.69
C LYS A 154 12.80 15.64 14.32
N GLN A 155 13.17 15.65 15.59
CA GLN A 155 13.30 14.45 16.41
C GLN A 155 12.05 14.28 17.27
N TYR A 156 11.52 13.06 17.31
CA TYR A 156 10.35 12.70 18.09
C TYR A 156 10.51 11.27 18.62
N ASP A 157 9.98 11.05 19.80
CA ASP A 157 9.80 9.70 20.34
C ASP A 157 8.43 9.17 19.90
N GLY A 158 8.43 8.09 19.13
CA GLY A 158 7.24 7.51 18.51
C GLY A 158 7.56 6.74 17.23
N ILE A 159 6.51 6.29 16.54
CA ILE A 159 6.62 5.48 15.31
C ILE A 159 6.36 6.36 14.08
N GLY A 160 7.41 6.63 13.30
CA GLY A 160 7.36 7.41 12.07
C GLY A 160 7.11 6.57 10.82
N ILE A 161 6.28 7.08 9.91
CA ILE A 161 5.97 6.46 8.62
C ILE A 161 6.51 7.32 7.47
N GLY A 162 7.49 6.78 6.75
CA GLY A 162 8.08 7.34 5.54
C GLY A 162 9.25 8.29 5.76
N SER A 163 9.88 8.68 4.65
CA SER A 163 11.13 9.45 4.63
C SER A 163 11.04 10.81 5.35
N CYS A 164 9.83 11.37 5.46
CA CYS A 164 9.61 12.63 6.17
C CYS A 164 9.79 12.50 7.68
N THR A 165 9.75 11.28 8.21
CA THR A 165 9.87 10.97 9.64
C THR A 165 11.22 10.34 9.99
N ALA A 166 12.24 10.50 9.14
CA ALA A 166 13.56 9.88 9.33
C ALA A 166 14.28 10.25 10.65
N GLY A 167 13.86 11.33 11.32
CA GLY A 167 14.38 11.73 12.64
C GLY A 167 13.74 11.02 13.84
N PHE A 168 12.78 10.11 13.61
CA PHE A 168 12.13 9.33 14.66
C PHE A 168 12.97 8.11 15.06
N ASN A 169 12.91 7.76 16.35
CA ASN A 169 13.62 6.60 16.91
C ASN A 169 13.23 5.28 16.22
N LYS A 170 11.93 5.12 15.92
CA LYS A 170 11.38 4.00 15.16
C LYS A 170 10.76 4.56 13.88
N HIS A 171 11.25 4.18 12.72
CA HIS A 171 10.62 4.59 11.46
C HIS A 171 10.78 3.57 10.34
N VAL A 172 9.82 3.57 9.41
CA VAL A 172 9.90 2.87 8.13
C VAL A 172 10.18 3.87 7.01
N LYS A 173 11.11 3.56 6.10
CA LYS A 173 11.53 4.45 5.00
C LYS A 173 10.58 4.35 3.80
N GLY A 174 10.73 5.24 2.82
CA GLY A 174 9.95 5.26 1.56
C GLY A 174 9.31 6.61 1.24
N CYS A 175 9.04 6.88 -0.05
CA CYS A 175 8.44 8.15 -0.52
C CYS A 175 7.70 7.99 -1.87
N PRO A 176 6.47 7.43 -1.88
CA PRO A 176 5.69 7.02 -0.71
C PRO A 176 6.15 5.69 -0.12
N THR A 177 5.96 5.50 1.19
CA THR A 177 6.13 4.18 1.79
C THR A 177 4.97 3.30 1.36
N LYS A 178 5.28 2.09 0.91
CA LYS A 178 4.30 1.14 0.39
C LYS A 178 3.59 0.46 1.55
N ALA A 179 2.29 0.15 1.42
CA ALA A 179 1.51 -0.40 2.52
C ALA A 179 2.09 -1.73 3.05
N ARG A 180 2.61 -2.60 2.17
CA ARG A 180 3.19 -3.88 2.56
C ARG A 180 4.41 -3.74 3.49
N ASP A 181 5.27 -2.74 3.26
CA ASP A 181 6.41 -2.40 4.12
C ASP A 181 5.95 -1.96 5.51
N ILE A 182 4.92 -1.11 5.56
CA ILE A 182 4.33 -0.62 6.81
C ILE A 182 3.75 -1.80 7.60
N VAL A 183 3.02 -2.71 6.95
CA VAL A 183 2.47 -3.91 7.61
C VAL A 183 3.60 -4.73 8.23
N ALA A 184 4.66 -5.03 7.47
CA ALA A 184 5.78 -5.83 7.96
C ALA A 184 6.47 -5.17 9.16
N PHE A 185 6.74 -3.86 9.06
CA PHE A 185 7.36 -3.09 10.12
C PHE A 185 6.53 -3.03 11.41
N LEU A 186 5.22 -2.77 11.29
CA LEU A 186 4.35 -2.72 12.47
C LEU A 186 4.17 -4.11 13.11
N GLN A 187 4.16 -5.18 12.31
CA GLN A 187 4.11 -6.54 12.83
C GLN A 187 5.37 -6.92 13.63
N SER A 188 6.56 -6.49 13.18
CA SER A 188 7.80 -6.75 13.93
C SER A 188 7.76 -6.05 15.29
N LEU A 189 7.36 -4.77 15.32
CA LEU A 189 7.22 -4.01 16.57
C LEU A 189 6.19 -4.62 17.54
N ILE A 190 5.05 -5.13 17.05
CA ILE A 190 4.05 -5.77 17.91
C ILE A 190 4.60 -7.08 18.50
N THR A 191 5.47 -7.78 17.78
CA THR A 191 6.03 -9.07 18.21
C THR A 191 7.17 -8.91 19.20
N GLU A 192 8.00 -7.86 19.05
CA GLU A 192 9.08 -7.51 19.99
C GLU A 192 8.57 -7.03 21.36
N ASN A 193 7.33 -6.56 21.44
CA ASN A 193 6.69 -6.09 22.68
C ASN A 193 5.94 -7.20 23.46
N LYS A 194 6.19 -8.48 23.14
CA LYS A 194 5.73 -9.65 23.91
C LYS A 194 6.80 -10.11 24.89
#